data_AF-A0A1X7VXA5-F1
#
_entry.id   AF-A0A1X7VXA5-F1
#
_cell.length_a   1.000
_cell.length_b   1.000
_cell.length_c   1.000
_cell.angle_alpha   90.00
_cell.angle_beta   90.00
_cell.angle_gamma   90.00
#
_symmetry.space_group_name_H-M   'P 1'
#
loop_
_entity.id
_entity.type
_entity.pdbx_description
1 polymer ?
#
loop_
_entity_poly.entity_id
_entity_poly.type
_entity_poly.pdbx_seq_one_letter_code
_entity_poly.pdbx_strand_id
1 'polypeptide(L)'
;MHTHDAIARSWVEKDEVTGETLGSISCPSGKGKRLIILHAGSEDGWIPNCDLVYQSIEEEGDYHEEMNCQSFENLFENNLIPNIPPNSLIVMDNVSYHSRRFEPLPTSNWRKGDMITWLTNKGIPLPTKGIKQNLYAIIKKHKEKYRKYVIDEMAKTAGHEVSNTMEKHNLEFMLDALHRLVNEEFAHVTPERWASLIRHTQEKVEDVYFTADRLENWKRVEEFVIHVGADNYESDSDEEDSDISDYNSDNSDDEI
;
A
#
# COMPACT_ATOMS: atom_id res chain seq x y z
N MET A 1 -5.51 -2.02 -12.22
CA MET A 1 -6.44 -2.12 -11.07
C MET A 1 -6.16 -0.89 -10.24
N HIS A 2 -7.08 0.08 -10.22
CA HIS A 2 -6.85 1.31 -9.46
C HIS A 2 -7.08 1.02 -7.97
N THR A 3 -6.20 1.53 -7.11
CA THR A 3 -6.17 1.35 -5.65
C THR A 3 -7.42 1.85 -4.90
N HIS A 4 -8.43 2.34 -5.61
CA HIS A 4 -9.69 2.82 -5.02
C HIS A 4 -10.68 1.70 -4.68
N ASP A 5 -10.42 0.45 -5.07
CA ASP A 5 -11.32 -0.70 -4.78
C ASP A 5 -11.22 -1.21 -3.33
N ALA A 6 -10.26 -0.73 -2.53
CA ALA A 6 -10.06 -1.19 -1.15
C ALA A 6 -11.18 -0.76 -0.19
N ILE A 7 -11.84 0.37 -0.45
CA ILE A 7 -12.91 0.91 0.42
C ILE A 7 -14.20 0.09 0.30
N ALA A 8 -14.47 -0.51 -0.87
CA ALA A 8 -15.68 -1.29 -1.10
C ALA A 8 -15.70 -2.65 -0.39
N ARG A 9 -14.59 -3.04 0.27
CA ARG A 9 -14.44 -4.35 0.94
C ARG A 9 -14.01 -4.26 2.40
N SER A 10 -13.91 -3.05 2.97
CA SER A 10 -13.64 -2.88 4.41
C SER A 10 -14.94 -2.90 5.20
N TRP A 11 -15.03 -3.78 6.20
CA TRP A 11 -16.09 -3.75 7.22
C TRP A 11 -15.78 -2.60 8.18
N VAL A 12 -16.48 -1.48 8.04
CA VAL A 12 -16.40 -0.38 9.00
C VAL A 12 -17.83 0.00 9.40
N GLU A 13 -18.11 -0.06 10.69
CA GLU A 13 -19.42 0.27 11.25
C GLU A 13 -19.61 1.80 11.25
N LYS A 14 -20.80 2.26 10.85
CA LYS A 14 -21.10 3.69 10.83
C LYS A 14 -21.42 4.18 12.23
N ASP A 15 -20.79 5.27 12.63
CA ASP A 15 -21.11 6.00 13.85
C ASP A 15 -22.37 6.84 13.61
N GLU A 16 -23.45 6.50 14.30
CA GLU A 16 -24.74 7.18 14.17
C GLU A 16 -24.79 8.55 14.89
N VAL A 17 -23.79 8.87 15.72
CA VAL A 17 -23.73 10.12 16.49
C VAL A 17 -23.01 11.22 15.72
N THR A 18 -21.91 10.87 15.04
CA THR A 18 -21.11 11.83 14.24
C THR A 18 -21.39 11.74 12.74
N GLY A 19 -22.02 10.66 12.27
CA GLY A 19 -22.15 10.33 10.85
C GLY A 19 -20.85 9.81 10.21
N GLU A 20 -19.78 9.65 11.00
CA GLU A 20 -18.48 9.13 10.56
C GLU A 20 -18.36 7.63 10.85
N THR A 21 -17.15 7.09 10.98
CA THR A 21 -16.93 5.65 11.24
C THR A 21 -16.21 5.49 12.57
N LEU A 22 -16.74 4.63 13.45
CA LEU A 22 -16.17 4.39 14.78
C LEU A 22 -14.78 3.73 14.61
N GLY A 23 -13.71 4.44 15.00
CA GLY A 23 -12.33 3.95 14.86
C GLY A 23 -11.58 4.39 13.60
N SER A 24 -12.07 5.38 12.85
CA SER A 24 -11.34 5.92 11.71
C SER A 24 -10.07 6.66 12.18
N ILE A 25 -8.89 6.13 11.86
CA ILE A 25 -7.75 7.00 11.57
C ILE A 25 -8.24 7.86 10.40
N SER A 26 -8.45 9.15 10.64
CA SER A 26 -8.81 10.12 9.63
C SER A 26 -7.63 10.41 8.70
N CYS A 27 -7.00 9.37 8.14
CA CYS A 27 -6.16 9.53 6.98
C CYS A 27 -7.10 9.69 5.79
N PRO A 28 -7.20 10.88 5.17
CA PRO A 28 -7.95 11.01 3.93
C PRO A 28 -7.31 10.05 2.95
N SER A 29 -8.07 9.13 2.36
CA SER A 29 -7.50 8.19 1.39
C SER A 29 -6.77 8.99 0.31
N GLY A 30 -5.44 8.88 0.25
CA GLY A 30 -4.62 9.56 -0.75
C GLY A 30 -3.87 10.82 -0.30
N LYS A 31 -4.00 11.29 0.95
CA LYS A 31 -3.24 12.44 1.47
C LYS A 31 -2.27 12.01 2.59
N GLY A 32 -1.02 12.46 2.49
CA GLY A 32 0.06 12.21 3.44
C GLY A 32 1.23 11.44 2.83
N LYS A 33 2.42 11.64 3.42
CA LYS A 33 3.63 10.89 3.04
C LYS A 33 3.42 9.40 3.27
N ARG A 34 3.82 8.60 2.29
CA ARG A 34 3.72 7.13 2.31
C ARG A 34 5.07 6.53 2.63
N LEU A 35 5.09 5.45 3.39
CA LEU A 35 6.27 4.59 3.48
C LEU A 35 6.19 3.56 2.35
N ILE A 36 7.16 3.58 1.45
CA ILE A 36 7.27 2.62 0.35
C ILE A 36 8.30 1.57 0.79
N ILE A 37 7.89 0.31 0.74
CA ILE A 37 8.70 -0.84 1.10
C ILE A 37 8.68 -1.79 -0.09
N LEU A 38 9.85 -2.15 -0.60
CA LEU A 38 10.04 -3.21 -1.56
C LEU A 38 10.97 -4.26 -0.95
N HIS A 39 10.62 -5.53 -1.05
CA HIS A 39 11.42 -6.62 -0.53
C HIS A 39 11.18 -7.87 -1.37
N ALA A 40 12.17 -8.75 -1.49
CA ALA A 40 12.01 -10.07 -2.06
C ALA A 40 12.06 -11.17 -0.99
N GLY A 41 11.24 -12.20 -1.18
CA GLY A 41 11.21 -13.40 -0.34
C GLY A 41 11.27 -14.67 -1.18
N SER A 42 11.58 -15.77 -0.51
CA SER A 42 11.61 -17.13 -1.05
C SER A 42 10.87 -18.09 -0.12
N GLU A 43 10.87 -19.39 -0.43
CA GLU A 43 10.33 -20.40 0.48
C GLU A 43 11.04 -20.46 1.84
N ASP A 44 12.32 -20.04 1.88
CA ASP A 44 13.14 -19.98 3.10
C ASP A 44 12.96 -18.65 3.88
N GLY A 45 12.04 -17.79 3.44
CA GLY A 45 11.78 -16.48 4.02
C GLY A 45 12.43 -15.32 3.27
N TRP A 46 12.65 -14.21 3.98
CA TRP A 46 13.16 -12.96 3.41
C TRP A 46 14.60 -13.09 2.91
N ILE A 47 14.85 -12.58 1.70
CA ILE A 47 16.21 -12.55 1.12
C ILE A 47 17.01 -11.43 1.82
N PRO A 48 18.12 -11.73 2.51
CA PRO A 48 18.88 -10.72 3.23
C PRO A 48 19.36 -9.58 2.32
N ASN A 49 19.37 -8.36 2.85
CA ASN A 49 19.81 -7.15 2.15
C ASN A 49 19.05 -6.85 0.85
N CYS A 50 17.81 -7.33 0.72
CA CYS A 50 16.96 -7.11 -0.46
C CYS A 50 15.80 -6.13 -0.19
N ASP A 51 15.87 -5.38 0.89
CA ASP A 51 14.90 -4.35 1.24
C ASP A 51 15.25 -3.00 0.60
N LEU A 52 14.20 -2.29 0.18
CA LEU A 52 14.24 -0.89 -0.21
C LEU A 52 13.11 -0.19 0.51
N VAL A 53 13.47 0.62 1.50
CA VAL A 53 12.52 1.38 2.31
C VAL A 53 12.78 2.86 2.13
N TYR A 54 11.79 3.61 1.67
CA TYR A 54 11.88 5.06 1.57
C TYR A 54 10.52 5.72 1.77
N GLN A 55 10.54 6.97 2.25
CA GLN A 55 9.34 7.77 2.42
C GLN A 55 9.05 8.56 1.15
N SER A 56 7.78 8.71 0.80
CA SER A 56 7.39 9.56 -0.31
C SER A 56 7.70 11.02 -0.04
N ILE A 57 8.22 11.68 -1.06
CA ILE A 57 8.55 13.09 -1.09
C ILE A 57 7.26 13.89 -1.15
N GLU A 58 6.29 13.44 -1.96
CA GLU A 58 5.03 14.14 -2.15
C GLU A 58 3.96 13.71 -1.14
N GLU A 59 3.20 14.70 -0.64
CA GLU A 59 2.10 14.53 0.30
C GLU A 59 0.75 14.28 -0.40
N GLU A 60 0.65 14.62 -1.69
CA GLU A 60 -0.52 14.37 -2.54
C GLU A 60 -0.01 13.91 -3.91
N GLY A 61 -0.48 12.76 -4.41
CA GLY A 61 -0.02 12.24 -5.70
C GLY A 61 -0.01 10.72 -5.79
N ASP A 62 0.17 10.22 -7.01
CA ASP A 62 0.37 8.81 -7.30
C ASP A 62 1.79 8.39 -6.88
N TYR A 63 1.89 7.44 -5.94
CA TYR A 63 3.19 6.93 -5.45
C TYR A 63 4.00 6.23 -6.55
N HIS A 64 3.38 5.93 -7.70
CA HIS A 64 4.05 5.39 -8.86
C HIS A 64 5.08 6.35 -9.50
N GLU A 65 5.08 7.65 -9.20
CA GLU A 65 6.10 8.57 -9.75
C GLU A 65 7.48 8.39 -9.11
N GLU A 66 7.54 7.93 -7.86
CA GLU A 66 8.79 7.80 -7.12
C GLU A 66 9.46 6.43 -7.30
N MET A 67 8.66 5.37 -7.44
CA MET A 67 9.16 4.05 -7.84
C MET A 67 9.33 4.01 -9.36
N ASN A 68 10.54 4.32 -9.83
CA ASN A 68 10.88 4.32 -11.25
C ASN A 68 11.70 3.09 -11.66
N CYS A 69 11.84 2.88 -12.97
CA CYS A 69 12.58 1.74 -13.54
C CYS A 69 14.02 1.67 -13.00
N GLN A 70 14.68 2.81 -12.80
CA GLN A 70 16.09 2.87 -12.40
C GLN A 70 16.27 2.44 -10.94
N SER A 71 15.41 2.91 -10.02
CA SER A 71 15.42 2.47 -8.62
C SER A 71 15.21 0.96 -8.51
N PHE A 72 14.26 0.43 -9.29
CA PHE A 72 14.00 -1.00 -9.33
C PHE A 72 15.17 -1.81 -9.92
N GLU A 73 15.72 -1.38 -11.05
CA GLU A 73 16.89 -2.02 -11.67
C GLU A 73 18.10 -2.03 -10.75
N ASN A 74 18.34 -0.93 -10.03
CA ASN A 74 19.41 -0.86 -9.03
C ASN A 74 19.20 -1.87 -7.91
N LEU A 75 17.97 -1.99 -7.37
CA LEU A 75 17.65 -3.00 -6.37
C LEU A 75 17.85 -4.42 -6.93
N PHE A 76 17.38 -4.64 -8.16
CA PHE A 76 17.47 -5.94 -8.82
C PHE A 76 18.93 -6.38 -9.01
N GLU A 77 19.79 -5.48 -9.49
CA GLU A 77 21.21 -5.75 -9.76
C GLU A 77 22.03 -5.91 -8.49
N ASN A 78 21.87 -4.97 -7.55
CA ASN A 78 22.80 -4.84 -6.42
C ASN A 78 22.35 -5.60 -5.18
N ASN A 79 21.06 -5.90 -5.07
CA ASN A 79 20.48 -6.49 -3.87
C ASN A 79 19.84 -7.84 -4.17
N LEU A 80 19.01 -7.97 -5.20
CA LEU A 80 18.33 -9.25 -5.46
C LEU A 80 19.29 -10.30 -6.03
N ILE A 81 19.86 -10.04 -7.21
CA ILE A 81 20.74 -10.99 -7.92
C ILE A 81 21.86 -11.55 -7.04
N PRO A 82 22.58 -10.75 -6.23
CA PRO A 82 23.70 -11.26 -5.44
C PRO A 82 23.27 -12.12 -4.23
N ASN A 83 22.02 -12.00 -3.79
CA ASN A 83 21.54 -12.63 -2.55
C ASN A 83 20.57 -13.80 -2.80
N ILE A 84 20.34 -14.19 -4.06
CA ILE A 84 19.50 -15.36 -4.41
C ILE A 84 20.33 -16.58 -4.84
N PRO A 85 19.83 -17.81 -4.63
CA PRO A 85 20.48 -19.01 -5.13
C PRO A 85 20.64 -19.03 -6.66
N PRO A 86 21.68 -19.71 -7.21
CA PRO A 86 21.84 -19.84 -8.65
C PRO A 86 20.66 -20.57 -9.30
N ASN A 87 20.32 -20.23 -10.54
CA ASN A 87 19.18 -20.81 -11.28
C ASN A 87 17.80 -20.57 -10.64
N SER A 88 17.66 -19.52 -9.83
CA SER A 88 16.36 -19.10 -9.29
C SER A 88 15.38 -18.62 -10.37
N LEU A 89 14.08 -18.89 -10.14
CA LEU A 89 12.95 -18.28 -10.85
C LEU A 89 12.43 -17.09 -10.03
N ILE A 90 12.51 -15.90 -10.61
CA ILE A 90 12.08 -14.65 -9.98
C ILE A 90 10.65 -14.36 -10.46
N VAL A 91 9.71 -14.31 -9.51
CA VAL A 91 8.30 -14.05 -9.79
C VAL A 91 7.95 -12.65 -9.32
N MET A 92 7.37 -11.85 -10.21
CA MET A 92 7.09 -10.43 -9.98
C MET A 92 5.83 -9.98 -10.70
N ASP A 93 5.15 -8.95 -10.20
CA ASP A 93 3.92 -8.44 -10.81
C ASP A 93 4.20 -7.72 -12.14
N ASN A 94 3.14 -7.48 -12.94
CA ASN A 94 3.28 -6.86 -14.26
C ASN A 94 3.04 -5.35 -14.21
N VAL A 95 3.87 -4.64 -13.45
CA VAL A 95 3.84 -3.17 -13.36
C VAL A 95 4.79 -2.54 -14.37
N SER A 96 4.46 -1.32 -14.79
CA SER A 96 5.11 -0.65 -15.92
C SER A 96 6.61 -0.43 -15.72
N TYR A 97 7.03 -0.13 -14.48
CA TYR A 97 8.43 0.10 -14.13
C TYR A 97 9.30 -1.16 -14.15
N HIS A 98 8.70 -2.36 -14.11
CA HIS A 98 9.40 -3.62 -14.34
C HIS A 98 9.60 -3.92 -15.84
N SER A 99 8.80 -3.30 -16.70
CA SER A 99 8.70 -3.62 -18.12
C SER A 99 9.51 -2.68 -19.02
N ARG A 100 10.62 -2.11 -18.52
CA ARG A 100 11.47 -1.24 -19.35
C ARG A 100 12.08 -2.05 -20.49
N ARG A 101 11.88 -1.55 -21.73
CA ARG A 101 12.44 -2.20 -22.92
C ARG A 101 13.96 -2.07 -22.92
N PHE A 102 14.62 -3.19 -23.23
CA PHE A 102 16.06 -3.24 -23.44
C PHE A 102 16.48 -2.40 -24.64
N GLU A 103 15.72 -2.50 -25.74
CA GLU A 103 15.89 -1.66 -26.92
C GLU A 103 14.54 -1.13 -27.42
N PRO A 104 14.52 0.07 -28.02
CA PRO A 104 13.28 0.63 -28.53
C PRO A 104 12.83 -0.13 -29.79
N LEU A 105 11.60 -0.67 -29.75
CA LEU A 105 11.00 -1.34 -30.91
C LEU A 105 10.32 -0.32 -31.84
N PRO A 106 10.48 -0.44 -33.17
CA PRO A 106 9.86 0.50 -34.09
C PRO A 106 8.34 0.48 -34.03
N THR A 107 7.75 1.67 -34.10
CA THR A 107 6.31 1.90 -34.22
C THR A 107 5.98 2.48 -35.59
N SER A 108 4.70 2.53 -35.95
CA SER A 108 4.25 3.17 -37.20
C SER A 108 4.67 4.64 -37.31
N ASN A 109 4.95 5.28 -36.17
CA ASN A 109 5.32 6.70 -36.10
C ASN A 109 6.81 6.96 -36.33
N TRP A 110 7.68 5.93 -36.28
CA TRP A 110 9.11 6.08 -36.54
C TRP A 110 9.42 6.69 -37.90
N ARG A 111 10.55 7.40 -38.02
CA ARG A 111 10.96 7.94 -39.32
C ARG A 111 11.38 6.80 -40.24
N LYS A 112 11.23 7.01 -41.55
CA LYS A 112 11.62 6.02 -42.56
C LYS A 112 13.10 5.62 -42.42
N GLY A 113 13.97 6.58 -42.14
CA GLY A 113 15.40 6.34 -41.89
C GLY A 113 15.60 5.38 -40.73
N ASP A 114 14.99 5.65 -39.57
CA ASP A 114 15.11 4.81 -38.37
C ASP A 114 14.61 3.38 -38.61
N MET A 115 13.53 3.21 -39.40
CA MET A 115 13.03 1.89 -39.80
C MET A 115 14.03 1.12 -40.67
N ILE A 116 14.69 1.81 -41.62
CA ILE A 116 15.73 1.21 -42.46
C ILE A 116 16.94 0.82 -41.61
N THR A 117 17.38 1.71 -40.71
CA THR A 117 18.48 1.44 -39.79
C THR A 117 18.18 0.23 -38.90
N TRP A 118 16.98 0.16 -38.31
CA TRP A 118 16.59 -0.98 -37.49
C TRP A 118 16.59 -2.29 -38.27
N LEU A 119 15.98 -2.33 -39.46
CA LEU A 119 15.98 -3.53 -40.32
C LEU A 119 17.40 -3.96 -40.71
N THR A 120 18.24 -3.00 -41.06
CA THR A 120 19.65 -3.24 -41.43
C THR A 120 20.44 -3.80 -40.26
N ASN A 121 20.32 -3.20 -39.07
CA ASN A 121 20.99 -3.66 -37.86
C ASN A 121 20.57 -5.08 -37.43
N LYS A 122 19.32 -5.46 -37.72
CA LYS A 122 18.80 -6.82 -37.47
C LYS A 122 19.06 -7.80 -38.61
N GLY A 123 19.73 -7.39 -39.69
CA GLY A 123 20.02 -8.22 -40.86
C GLY A 123 18.77 -8.62 -41.66
N ILE A 124 17.68 -7.83 -41.59
CA ILE A 124 16.42 -8.12 -42.27
C ILE A 124 16.44 -7.44 -43.65
N PRO A 125 16.18 -8.18 -44.75
CA PRO A 125 16.19 -7.61 -46.10
C PRO A 125 15.22 -6.43 -46.26
N LEU A 126 15.70 -5.38 -46.92
CA LEU A 126 14.90 -4.21 -47.24
C LEU A 126 14.00 -4.49 -48.46
N PRO A 127 12.77 -3.93 -48.49
CA PRO A 127 11.89 -4.05 -49.65
C PRO A 127 12.46 -3.26 -50.84
N THR A 128 12.21 -3.75 -52.06
CA THR A 128 12.61 -3.09 -53.31
C THR A 128 12.10 -1.65 -53.44
N LYS A 129 10.91 -1.37 -52.88
CA LYS A 129 10.38 -0.01 -52.71
C LYS A 129 10.37 0.35 -51.23
N GLY A 130 11.21 1.31 -50.84
CA GLY A 130 11.32 1.83 -49.47
C GLY A 130 10.14 2.72 -49.06
N ILE A 131 8.90 2.28 -49.26
CA ILE A 131 7.71 2.96 -48.76
C ILE A 131 7.59 2.66 -47.27
N LYS A 132 7.29 3.68 -46.46
CA LYS A 132 7.23 3.55 -44.99
C LYS A 132 6.26 2.44 -44.53
N GLN A 133 5.12 2.29 -45.21
CA GLN A 133 4.15 1.22 -44.93
C GLN A 133 4.74 -0.19 -45.18
N ASN A 134 5.47 -0.38 -46.29
CA ASN A 134 6.10 -1.67 -46.60
C ASN A 134 7.21 -2.02 -45.58
N LEU A 135 8.01 -1.02 -45.19
CA LEU A 135 9.03 -1.18 -44.15
C LEU A 135 8.39 -1.60 -42.82
N TYR A 136 7.34 -0.89 -42.39
CA TYR A 136 6.65 -1.22 -41.14
C TYR A 136 5.93 -2.58 -41.20
N ALA A 137 5.42 -3.00 -42.35
CA ALA A 137 4.81 -4.32 -42.53
C ALA A 137 5.82 -5.46 -42.30
N ILE A 138 7.06 -5.29 -42.78
CA ILE A 138 8.16 -6.23 -42.49
C ILE A 138 8.53 -6.18 -41.01
N ILE A 139 8.72 -4.98 -40.44
CA ILE A 139 9.04 -4.82 -39.01
C ILE A 139 7.98 -5.50 -38.14
N LYS A 140 6.69 -5.32 -38.44
CA LYS A 140 5.60 -5.91 -37.64
C LYS A 140 5.68 -7.44 -37.57
N LYS A 141 6.20 -8.11 -38.61
CA LYS A 141 6.39 -9.57 -38.64
C LYS A 141 7.59 -10.03 -37.78
N HIS A 142 8.60 -9.19 -37.61
CA HIS A 142 9.86 -9.57 -36.96
C HIS A 142 10.09 -8.95 -35.58
N LYS A 143 9.45 -7.81 -35.27
CA LYS A 143 9.76 -7.01 -34.07
C LYS A 143 9.55 -7.76 -32.76
N GLU A 144 8.63 -8.72 -32.74
CA GLU A 144 8.31 -9.49 -31.53
C GLU A 144 9.50 -10.33 -31.05
N LYS A 145 10.29 -10.87 -31.98
CA LYS A 145 11.52 -11.63 -31.67
C LYS A 145 12.56 -10.79 -30.91
N TYR A 146 12.49 -9.48 -31.04
CA TYR A 146 13.42 -8.54 -30.41
C TYR A 146 12.80 -7.84 -29.21
N ARG A 147 11.58 -8.24 -28.79
CA ARG A 147 10.99 -7.76 -27.54
C ARG A 147 11.77 -8.36 -26.38
N LYS A 148 12.62 -7.54 -25.79
CA LYS A 148 13.42 -7.85 -24.61
C LYS A 148 13.21 -6.77 -23.57
N TYR A 149 13.20 -7.17 -22.31
CA TYR A 149 13.14 -6.28 -21.17
C TYR A 149 14.47 -6.29 -20.43
N VAL A 150 14.76 -5.21 -19.74
CA VAL A 150 16.04 -5.01 -19.06
C VAL A 150 16.22 -6.04 -17.96
N ILE A 151 15.19 -6.20 -17.13
CA ILE A 151 15.16 -7.13 -16.00
C ILE A 151 15.36 -8.58 -16.46
N ASP A 152 14.65 -9.01 -17.51
CA ASP A 152 14.80 -10.34 -18.11
C ASP A 152 16.25 -10.60 -18.56
N GLU A 153 16.89 -9.63 -19.21
CA GLU A 153 18.28 -9.78 -19.68
C GLU A 153 19.28 -9.73 -18.51
N MET A 154 19.03 -8.93 -17.46
CA MET A 154 19.83 -8.92 -16.24
C MET A 154 19.78 -10.27 -15.52
N ALA A 155 18.58 -10.79 -15.28
CA ALA A 155 18.37 -12.10 -14.69
C ALA A 155 19.04 -13.19 -15.51
N LYS A 156 18.81 -13.21 -16.82
CA LYS A 156 19.39 -14.20 -17.73
C LYS A 156 20.93 -14.16 -17.74
N THR A 157 21.52 -12.96 -17.69
CA THR A 157 22.97 -12.80 -17.62
C THR A 157 23.55 -13.36 -16.33
N ALA A 158 22.80 -13.25 -15.22
CA ALA A 158 23.12 -13.83 -13.93
C ALA A 158 22.75 -15.33 -13.80
N GLY A 159 22.13 -15.94 -14.82
CA GLY A 159 21.72 -17.34 -14.80
C GLY A 159 20.38 -17.59 -14.09
N HIS A 160 19.51 -16.59 -14.03
CA HIS A 160 18.17 -16.65 -13.46
C HIS A 160 17.09 -16.48 -14.55
N GLU A 161 15.86 -16.83 -14.22
CA GLU A 161 14.68 -16.63 -15.07
C GLU A 161 13.67 -15.70 -14.38
N VAL A 162 12.90 -14.95 -15.16
CA VAL A 162 11.87 -14.03 -14.67
C VAL A 162 10.51 -14.46 -15.20
N SER A 163 9.51 -14.52 -14.32
CA SER A 163 8.12 -14.76 -14.66
C SER A 163 7.23 -13.64 -14.12
N ASN A 164 6.45 -13.02 -15.01
CA ASN A 164 5.53 -11.96 -14.64
C ASN A 164 4.14 -12.55 -14.30
N THR A 165 3.66 -12.35 -13.07
CA THR A 165 2.54 -13.09 -12.45
C THR A 165 1.14 -12.79 -13.01
N MET A 166 1.02 -12.08 -14.14
CA MET A 166 -0.29 -11.81 -14.77
C MET A 166 -0.79 -12.92 -15.71
N GLU A 167 -0.08 -14.05 -15.76
CA GLU A 167 -0.70 -15.31 -16.19
C GLU A 167 -1.62 -15.81 -15.06
N LYS A 168 -2.94 -15.78 -15.30
CA LYS A 168 -4.00 -16.07 -14.31
C LYS A 168 -3.76 -17.29 -13.41
N HIS A 169 -3.01 -18.27 -13.91
CA HIS A 169 -2.70 -19.53 -13.22
C HIS A 169 -1.68 -19.38 -12.09
N ASN A 170 -0.86 -18.32 -12.09
CA ASN A 170 0.16 -18.08 -11.05
C ASN A 170 -0.41 -17.30 -9.84
N LEU A 171 -1.62 -16.74 -9.96
CA LEU A 171 -2.26 -15.96 -8.90
C LEU A 171 -2.81 -16.87 -7.78
N GLU A 172 -3.33 -18.06 -8.12
CA GLU A 172 -3.84 -19.02 -7.13
C GLU A 172 -2.72 -19.52 -6.21
N PHE A 173 -1.57 -19.89 -6.79
CA PHE A 173 -0.40 -20.35 -6.02
C PHE A 173 0.16 -19.26 -5.09
N MET A 174 0.23 -18.01 -5.57
CA MET A 174 0.70 -16.88 -4.77
C MET A 174 -0.28 -16.49 -3.67
N LEU A 175 -1.60 -16.59 -3.90
CA LEU A 175 -2.59 -16.32 -2.86
C LEU A 175 -2.50 -17.34 -1.73
N ASP A 176 -2.30 -18.62 -2.06
CA ASP A 176 -2.12 -19.67 -1.05
C ASP A 176 -0.83 -19.46 -0.24
N ALA A 177 0.28 -19.13 -0.92
CA ALA A 177 1.55 -18.82 -0.27
C ALA A 177 1.48 -17.55 0.60
N LEU A 178 0.86 -16.48 0.09
CA LEU A 178 0.66 -15.23 0.83
C LEU A 178 -0.27 -15.45 2.03
N HIS A 179 -1.37 -16.16 1.85
CA HIS A 179 -2.32 -16.47 2.92
C HIS A 179 -1.64 -17.32 4.00
N ARG A 180 -0.77 -18.26 3.63
CA ARG A 180 0.06 -19.02 4.58
C ARG A 180 1.01 -18.10 5.36
N LEU A 181 1.81 -17.29 4.67
CA LEU A 181 2.79 -16.39 5.31
C LEU A 181 2.12 -15.37 6.23
N VAL A 182 0.99 -14.79 5.81
CA VAL A 182 0.21 -13.85 6.63
C VAL A 182 -0.30 -14.54 7.89
N ASN A 183 -0.81 -15.77 7.79
CA ASN A 183 -1.26 -16.52 8.95
C ASN A 183 -0.11 -16.94 9.87
N GLU A 184 1.06 -17.27 9.33
CA GLU A 184 2.29 -17.54 10.10
C GLU A 184 2.74 -16.28 10.88
N GLU A 185 2.74 -15.11 10.24
CA GLU A 185 3.06 -13.84 10.91
C GLU A 185 2.00 -13.44 11.94
N PHE A 186 0.71 -13.65 11.67
CA PHE A 186 -0.34 -13.45 12.67
C PHE A 186 -0.17 -14.37 13.89
N ALA A 187 0.28 -15.60 13.70
CA ALA A 187 0.60 -16.50 14.81
C ALA A 187 1.76 -15.97 15.68
N HIS A 188 2.66 -15.16 15.12
CA HIS A 188 3.74 -14.49 15.86
C HIS A 188 3.28 -13.23 16.61
N VAL A 189 2.09 -12.71 16.33
CA VAL A 189 1.45 -11.62 17.08
C VAL A 189 0.62 -12.23 18.22
N THR A 190 1.30 -12.72 19.24
CA THR A 190 0.62 -13.28 20.42
C THR A 190 0.00 -12.16 21.28
N PRO A 191 -1.01 -12.46 22.11
CA PRO A 191 -1.58 -11.51 23.05
C PRO A 191 -0.51 -10.86 23.96
N GLU A 192 0.52 -11.63 24.35
CA GLU A 192 1.61 -11.14 25.19
C GLU A 192 2.50 -10.15 24.45
N ARG A 193 2.84 -10.46 23.18
CA ARG A 193 3.63 -9.58 22.33
C ARG A 193 2.86 -8.30 22.03
N TRP A 194 1.57 -8.42 21.73
CA TRP A 194 0.67 -7.28 21.49
C TRP A 194 0.53 -6.41 22.74
N ALA A 195 0.26 -7.00 23.90
CA ALA A 195 0.21 -6.29 25.18
C ALA A 195 1.54 -5.62 25.55
N SER A 196 2.68 -6.23 25.19
CA SER A 196 3.99 -5.62 25.37
C SER A 196 4.19 -4.39 24.48
N LEU A 197 3.71 -4.42 23.24
CA LEU A 197 3.78 -3.28 22.32
C LEU A 197 2.85 -2.15 22.78
N ILE A 198 1.61 -2.47 23.20
CA ILE A 198 0.67 -1.50 23.77
C ILE A 198 1.30 -0.79 24.96
N ARG A 199 1.85 -1.56 25.91
CA ARG A 199 2.49 -1.00 27.10
C ARG A 199 3.68 -0.12 26.75
N HIS A 200 4.50 -0.54 25.77
CA HIS A 200 5.61 0.27 25.30
C HIS A 200 5.13 1.62 24.75
N THR A 201 4.09 1.63 23.93
CA THR A 201 3.50 2.86 23.38
C THR A 201 2.95 3.75 24.49
N GLN A 202 2.19 3.19 25.44
CA GLN A 202 1.65 3.95 26.58
C GLN A 202 2.77 4.57 27.44
N GLU A 203 3.80 3.80 27.78
CA GLU A 203 4.85 4.25 28.70
C GLU A 203 5.92 5.13 28.05
N LYS A 204 6.18 4.97 26.74
CA LYS A 204 7.31 5.63 26.05
C LYS A 204 6.88 6.72 25.08
N VAL A 205 5.67 6.64 24.58
CA VAL A 205 5.16 7.59 23.59
C VAL A 205 4.10 8.46 24.25
N GLU A 206 3.02 7.86 24.75
CA GLU A 206 1.90 8.60 25.30
C GLU A 206 2.26 9.33 26.60
N ASP A 207 2.91 8.68 27.56
CA ASP A 207 3.34 9.33 28.80
C ASP A 207 4.29 10.52 28.53
N VAL A 208 5.08 10.48 27.45
CA VAL A 208 5.92 11.63 27.01
C VAL A 208 5.05 12.78 26.51
N TYR A 209 4.06 12.49 25.65
CA TYR A 209 3.13 13.51 25.15
C TYR A 209 2.27 14.10 26.27
N PHE A 210 1.70 13.27 27.14
CA PHE A 210 0.89 13.72 28.28
C PHE A 210 1.68 14.58 29.27
N THR A 211 2.96 14.25 29.51
CA THR A 211 3.85 15.07 30.34
C THR A 211 4.17 16.40 29.67
N ALA A 212 4.46 16.39 28.36
CA ALA A 212 4.71 17.61 27.59
C ALA A 212 3.50 18.56 27.59
N ASP A 213 2.29 17.99 27.52
CA ASP A 213 1.02 18.72 27.50
C ASP A 213 0.45 19.04 28.90
N ARG A 214 1.18 18.69 29.98
CA ARG A 214 0.79 18.90 31.40
C ARG A 214 -0.55 18.25 31.79
N LEU A 215 -0.89 17.14 31.16
CA LEU A 215 -2.10 16.36 31.42
C LEU A 215 -1.85 15.29 32.47
N GLU A 216 -1.42 15.67 33.67
CA GLU A 216 -0.98 14.74 34.73
C GLU A 216 -2.13 13.89 35.33
N ASN A 217 -3.38 14.26 35.06
CA ASN A 217 -4.57 13.66 35.68
C ASN A 217 -5.27 12.61 34.81
N TRP A 218 -4.74 12.26 33.63
CA TRP A 218 -5.42 11.36 32.68
C TRP A 218 -5.61 9.93 33.24
N LYS A 219 -4.67 9.45 34.07
CA LYS A 219 -4.76 8.16 34.77
C LYS A 219 -5.83 8.11 35.88
N ARG A 220 -6.54 9.21 36.11
CA ARG A 220 -7.54 9.38 37.18
C ARG A 220 -8.99 9.38 36.66
N VAL A 221 -9.18 9.26 35.35
CA VAL A 221 -10.50 9.10 34.74
C VAL A 221 -10.89 7.63 34.89
N GLU A 222 -11.98 7.37 35.60
CA GLU A 222 -12.51 6.01 35.74
C GLU A 222 -12.92 5.46 34.36
N GLU A 223 -12.59 4.19 34.14
CA GLU A 223 -12.93 3.45 32.93
C GLU A 223 -14.45 3.36 32.80
N PHE A 224 -15.04 4.13 31.88
CA PHE A 224 -16.47 4.01 31.57
C PHE A 224 -16.65 2.95 30.47
N VAL A 225 -16.86 1.70 30.90
CA VAL A 225 -17.17 0.61 29.97
C VAL A 225 -18.64 0.73 29.54
N ILE A 226 -18.89 1.05 28.27
CA ILE A 226 -20.25 1.04 27.71
C ILE A 226 -20.58 -0.40 27.30
N HIS A 227 -21.42 -1.07 28.07
CA HIS A 227 -21.96 -2.37 27.70
C HIS A 227 -23.09 -2.20 26.67
N VAL A 228 -22.77 -2.34 25.39
CA VAL A 228 -23.75 -2.34 24.30
C VAL A 228 -24.43 -3.71 24.25
N GLY A 229 -25.51 -3.87 25.01
CA GLY A 229 -26.35 -5.07 24.95
C GLY A 229 -27.00 -5.47 26.27
N ALA A 230 -27.93 -4.66 26.77
CA ALA A 230 -29.01 -5.12 27.64
C ALA A 230 -30.13 -4.08 27.59
N ASP A 231 -31.07 -4.29 26.68
CA ASP A 231 -32.36 -3.62 26.70
C ASP A 231 -33.05 -4.00 28.02
N ASN A 232 -33.30 -3.04 28.90
CA ASN A 232 -34.44 -3.14 29.80
C ASN A 232 -34.99 -1.76 30.10
N TYR A 233 -36.10 -1.49 29.44
CA TYR A 233 -37.03 -0.41 29.70
C TYR A 233 -37.74 -0.72 31.02
N GLU A 234 -37.42 0.02 32.09
CA GLU A 234 -38.35 0.21 33.19
C GLU A 234 -38.57 1.71 33.40
N SER A 235 -39.72 2.13 32.87
CA SER A 235 -40.45 3.33 33.25
C SER A 235 -40.96 3.13 34.67
N ASP A 236 -40.61 4.02 35.60
CA ASP A 236 -41.41 4.24 36.79
C ASP A 236 -41.76 5.72 36.89
N SER A 237 -43.06 5.97 36.81
CA SER A 237 -43.71 7.26 36.91
C SER A 237 -44.23 7.48 38.33
N ASP A 238 -44.39 8.77 38.66
CA ASP A 238 -45.29 9.33 39.67
C ASP A 238 -44.87 9.10 41.16
N GLU A 239 -45.05 10.00 42.13
CA GLU A 239 -45.97 11.14 42.27
C GLU A 239 -45.50 12.03 43.45
N GLU A 240 -46.17 13.17 43.61
CA GLU A 240 -45.97 14.31 44.51
C GLU A 240 -45.94 13.98 46.03
N ASP A 241 -45.32 14.84 46.87
CA ASP A 241 -46.03 15.83 47.72
C ASP A 241 -45.06 16.58 48.71
N SER A 242 -45.45 17.82 49.00
CA SER A 242 -45.10 18.83 50.04
C SER A 242 -44.33 18.42 51.33
N ASP A 243 -43.65 19.29 52.10
CA ASP A 243 -43.99 20.66 52.52
C ASP A 243 -42.81 21.38 53.26
N ILE A 244 -42.77 22.72 53.13
CA ILE A 244 -42.42 23.77 54.12
C ILE A 244 -41.02 23.83 54.81
N SER A 245 -40.33 24.98 54.66
CA SER A 245 -40.23 25.98 55.75
C SER A 245 -39.77 27.36 55.27
N ASP A 246 -40.54 28.37 55.71
CA ASP A 246 -40.40 29.81 55.55
C ASP A 246 -39.01 30.40 55.88
N TYR A 247 -38.62 31.42 55.11
CA TYR A 247 -38.07 32.64 55.74
C TYR A 247 -38.41 33.88 54.92
N ASN A 248 -39.28 34.71 55.51
CA ASN A 248 -39.57 36.08 55.09
C ASN A 248 -38.31 36.97 55.20
N SER A 249 -38.12 37.84 54.21
CA SER A 249 -37.71 39.22 54.51
C SER A 249 -38.27 40.15 53.45
N ASP A 250 -39.25 40.94 53.89
CA ASP A 250 -39.59 42.25 53.36
C ASP A 250 -38.32 43.08 53.09
N ASN A 251 -38.30 43.77 51.95
CA ASN A 251 -38.49 45.22 52.00
C ASN A 251 -38.76 45.80 50.61
N SER A 252 -39.77 46.67 50.64
CA SER A 252 -40.21 47.67 49.67
C SER A 252 -39.08 48.52 49.09
N ASP A 253 -39.24 48.96 47.83
CA ASP A 253 -39.59 50.35 47.58
C ASP A 253 -39.98 50.60 46.12
N ASP A 254 -41.04 51.41 46.01
CA ASP A 254 -41.70 51.98 44.85
C ASP A 254 -40.78 52.91 44.02
N GLU A 255 -41.04 53.07 42.72
CA GLU A 255 -41.84 54.20 42.19
C GLU A 255 -41.78 54.26 40.64
N ILE A 256 -42.98 54.24 40.06
CA ILE A 256 -43.53 55.08 38.95
C ILE A 256 -42.70 55.28 37.68
#